data_AF-A0A843J8I3-F1
#
_entry.id   AF-A0A843J8I3-F1
#
_cell.length_a   1.000
_cell.length_b   1.000
_cell.length_c   1.000
_cell.angle_alpha   90.00
_cell.angle_beta   90.00
_cell.angle_gamma   90.00
#
_symmetry.space_group_name_H-M   'P 1'
#
loop_
_entity.id
_entity.type
_entity.pdbx_description
1 polymer ?
#
loop_
_entity_poly.entity_id
_entity_poly.type
_entity_poly.pdbx_seq_one_letter_code
_entity_poly.pdbx_strand_id
1 'polypeptide(L)' 'GYEFDPMEGASCGSCGQCKGCNNAFCPRCGYGNSLSYEKEYDYISKLQNKIKSIKSMIH' A
#
# COMPACT_ATOMS: atom_id res chain seq x y z
N GLY A 1 4.01 -5.93 -24.32
CA GLY A 1 3.34 -6.23 -23.04
C GLY A 1 4.40 -6.49 -22.01
N TYR A 2 4.15 -6.21 -20.73
CA TYR A 2 5.01 -6.72 -19.67
C TYR A 2 4.54 -8.15 -19.36
N GLU A 3 5.47 -9.11 -19.36
CA GLU A 3 5.21 -10.50 -19.01
C GLU A 3 5.72 -10.71 -17.59
N PHE A 4 4.87 -11.26 -16.72
CA PHE A 4 5.23 -11.47 -15.33
C PHE A 4 6.25 -12.62 -15.21
N ASP A 5 7.46 -12.31 -14.75
CA ASP A 5 8.48 -13.32 -14.44
C ASP A 5 8.43 -13.70 -12.94
N PRO A 6 8.01 -14.92 -12.58
CA PRO A 6 7.99 -15.38 -11.20
C PRO A 6 9.40 -15.53 -10.58
N MET A 7 10.47 -15.49 -11.39
CA MET A 7 11.86 -15.48 -10.92
C MET A 7 12.37 -14.06 -10.61
N GLU A 8 11.73 -13.01 -11.14
CA GLU A 8 11.94 -11.63 -10.69
C GLU A 8 11.28 -11.43 -9.32
N GLY A 9 11.88 -12.02 -8.29
CA GLY A 9 11.45 -11.78 -6.92
C GLY A 9 11.64 -10.31 -6.57
N ALA A 10 10.53 -9.61 -6.34
CA ALA A 10 10.54 -8.19 -6.06
C ALA A 10 11.40 -7.85 -4.84
N SER A 11 12.07 -6.70 -4.91
CA SER A 11 12.77 -6.15 -3.76
C SER A 11 11.76 -5.74 -2.69
N CYS A 12 12.14 -5.87 -1.41
CA CYS A 12 11.30 -5.38 -0.32
C CYS A 12 10.95 -3.89 -0.52
N GLY A 13 9.65 -3.55 -0.58
CA GLY A 13 9.19 -2.18 -0.84
C GLY A 13 9.57 -1.14 0.23
N SER A 14 10.04 -1.57 1.41
CA SER A 14 10.50 -0.67 2.47
C SER A 14 12.02 -0.47 2.47
N CYS A 15 12.81 -1.55 2.50
CA CYS A 15 14.27 -1.43 2.63
C CYS A 15 15.02 -1.54 1.30
N GLY A 16 14.38 -2.02 0.22
CA GLY A 16 14.97 -2.19 -1.11
C GLY A 16 16.13 -3.19 -1.22
N GLN A 17 16.61 -3.72 -0.10
CA GLN A 17 17.86 -4.49 -0.01
C GLN A 17 17.65 -6.01 0.15
N CYS A 18 16.39 -6.46 0.29
CA CYS A 18 16.07 -7.88 0.27
C CYS A 18 15.66 -8.25 -1.16
N LYS A 19 16.58 -8.90 -1.90
CA LYS A 19 16.33 -9.49 -3.22
C LYS A 19 15.59 -10.82 -3.05
N GLY A 20 14.63 -11.15 -3.92
CA GLY A 20 13.91 -12.41 -3.84
C GLY A 20 12.97 -12.50 -2.63
N CYS A 21 12.40 -11.38 -2.20
CA CYS A 21 11.61 -11.31 -0.97
C CYS A 21 10.19 -11.85 -1.19
N ASN A 22 10.05 -13.17 -1.31
CA ASN A 22 8.75 -13.85 -1.48
C ASN A 22 8.09 -14.20 -0.13
N ASN A 23 8.62 -13.68 0.98
CA ASN A 23 8.12 -13.94 2.32
C ASN A 23 7.08 -12.89 2.75
N ALA A 24 6.13 -13.30 3.60
CA ALA A 24 5.11 -12.39 4.15
C ALA A 24 5.71 -11.21 4.94
N PHE A 25 6.87 -11.41 5.55
CA PHE A 25 7.65 -10.37 6.23
C PHE A 25 9.08 -10.36 5.72
N CYS A 26 9.63 -9.18 5.53
CA CYS A 26 11.02 -8.99 5.16
C CYS A 26 11.92 -9.46 6.32
N PRO A 27 12.79 -10.46 6.13
CA PRO A 27 13.65 -10.97 7.20
C PRO A 27 14.72 -9.95 7.64
N ARG A 28 14.95 -8.89 6.86
CA ARG A 28 15.92 -7.84 7.17
C ARG A 28 15.35 -6.73 8.05
N CYS A 29 14.17 -6.21 7.69
CA CYS A 29 13.61 -5.02 8.34
C CYS A 29 12.26 -5.27 9.02
N GLY A 30 11.72 -6.48 8.95
CA GLY A 30 10.40 -6.82 9.51
C GLY A 30 9.21 -6.25 8.74
N TYR A 31 9.43 -5.53 7.64
CA TYR A 31 8.35 -4.99 6.81
C TYR A 31 7.54 -6.14 6.21
N GLY A 32 6.29 -6.26 6.61
CA GLY A 32 5.29 -7.11 5.96
C GLY A 32 4.17 -6.25 5.41
N ASN A 33 3.54 -6.70 4.33
CA ASN A 33 2.32 -6.06 3.86
C ASN A 33 1.23 -6.29 4.91
N SER A 34 0.90 -5.24 5.67
CA SER A 34 -0.29 -5.26 6.53
C SER A 34 -1.47 -4.77 5.71
N LEU A 35 -2.53 -5.58 5.60
CA LEU A 35 -3.86 -5.10 5.24
C LEU A 35 -4.42 -4.32 6.43
N SER A 36 -3.79 -3.18 6.74
CA SER A 36 -4.20 -2.30 7.82
C SER A 36 -5.47 -1.57 7.40
N TYR A 37 -6.59 -2.30 7.42
CA TYR A 37 -7.91 -1.82 7.04
C TYR A 37 -8.26 -0.49 7.69
N GLU A 38 -7.83 -0.26 8.93
CA GLU A 38 -8.00 1.02 9.63
C GLU A 38 -7.43 2.22 8.86
N LYS A 39 -6.26 2.08 8.24
CA LYS A 39 -5.61 3.14 7.44
C LYS A 39 -6.31 3.34 6.09
N GLU A 40 -6.74 2.24 5.47
CA GLU A 40 -7.46 2.30 4.19
C GLU A 40 -8.85 2.94 4.37
N TYR A 41 -9.59 2.57 5.43
CA TYR A 41 -10.89 3.14 5.75
C TYR A 41 -10.81 4.61 6.24
N ASP A 42 -9.74 4.99 6.94
CA ASP A 42 -9.49 6.39 7.31
C ASP A 42 -9.30 7.27 6.07
N TYR A 43 -8.57 6.78 5.06
CA TYR A 43 -8.40 7.51 3.80
C TYR A 43 -9.73 7.72 3.07
N ILE A 44 -10.56 6.67 2.97
CA ILE A 44 -11.91 6.75 2.38
C ILE A 44 -12.77 7.76 3.14
N SER A 45 -12.75 7.71 4.48
CA SER A 45 -13.52 8.63 5.34
C SER A 45 -13.11 10.09 5.12
N LYS A 46 -11.81 10.37 5.01
CA LYS A 46 -11.28 11.71 4.71
C LYS A 46 -11.72 12.21 3.34
N LEU A 47 -11.73 11.36 2.31
CA LEU A 47 -12.22 11.73 0.98
C LEU A 47 -13.71 12.07 0.99
N GLN A 48 -14.53 11.24 1.64
CA GLN A 48 -15.96 11.48 1.76
C GLN A 48 -16.26 12.81 2.48
N ASN A 49 -15.53 13.12 3.54
CA ASN A 49 -15.66 14.38 4.27
C ASN A 49 -15.28 15.59 3.41
N LYS A 50 -14.19 15.51 2.63
CA LYS A 50 -13.82 16.57 1.68
C LYS A 50 -14.91 16.81 0.63
N ILE A 51 -15.45 15.75 0.04
CA ILE A 51 -16.51 15.85 -0.97
C ILE A 51 -17.77 16.50 -0.37
N LYS A 52 -18.16 16.10 0.85
CA LYS A 52 -19.30 16.71 1.56
C LYS A 52 -19.07 18.21 1.82
N SER A 53 -17.88 18.58 2.28
CA SER A 53 -17.52 19.98 2.51
C SER A 53 -17.62 20.82 1.24
N ILE A 54 -17.08 20.32 0.12
CA ILE A 54 -17.15 21.02 -1.18
C ILE A 54 -18.60 21.19 -1.62
N LYS A 55 -19.42 20.14 -1.52
CA LYS A 55 -20.85 20.22 -1.88
C LYS A 55 -21.61 21.27 -1.06
N SER A 56 -21.28 21.41 0.22
CA SER A 56 -21.87 22.40 1.12
C SER A 56 -21.44 23.84 0.83
N MET A 57 -20.31 24.05 0.13
CA MET A 57 -19.82 25.40 -0.23
C MET A 57 -20.36 25.88 -1.59
N ILE A 58 -20.93 24.98 -2.39
CA ILE A 58 -21.46 25.26 -3.73
C ILE A 58 -22.99 25.52 -3.70
N HIS A 59 -23.67 25.16 -2.61
CA HIS A 59 -25.07 25.51 -2.33
C HIS A 59 -25.14 26.66 -1.33
#